data_AF-A0A538HXK3-F1
#
_entry.id   AF-A0A538HXK3-F1
#
_cell.length_a   1.000
_cell.length_b   1.000
_cell.length_c   1.000
_cell.angle_alpha   90.00
_cell.angle_beta   90.00
_cell.angle_gamma   90.00
#
_symmetry.space_group_name_H-M   'P 1'
#
loop_
_entity.id
_entity.type
_entity.pdbx_description
1 polymer ?
#
loop_
_entity_poly.entity_id
_entity_poly.type
_entity_poly.pdbx_seq_one_letter_code
_entity_poly.pdbx_strand_id
1 'polypeptide(L)'
;MTWRIAVRATLLALVGVGLIAGLTVYFSTEAIPPCLASGVPKWKAPTDKQEHRFEVVVPDRALCFFDMDDEQHLIGALSLPGIRGISAIGPRPGGKLALRYDDGRGALVDLTTGHLQTGVEPPPPASDDLRLPDVQSATVYSTFRNRLGFRASKANSGRARFFTFPGYTWNPRFGPKPPDHGLSLAPDRPELWVLDAPNSVVHLFDVSGTWPRRITDIRLTRPLSGDENPCATGRCVRIGSLQHSNDGRFVYVGDAGDVIDAKKREEIANLEALHESRLTVEVDWFGGRPSFAGTR
;
A
#
# COMPACT_ATOMS: atom_id res chain seq x y z
N MET A 1 12.51 -29.28 51.95
CA MET A 1 12.17 -29.50 50.53
C MET A 1 13.37 -30.14 49.85
N THR A 2 13.26 -31.34 49.27
CA THR A 2 14.44 -32.11 48.84
C THR A 2 15.02 -31.56 47.54
N TRP A 3 16.35 -31.58 47.41
CA TRP A 3 17.09 -31.14 46.22
C TRP A 3 16.51 -31.63 44.89
N ARG A 4 15.98 -32.87 44.88
CA ARG A 4 15.32 -33.48 43.73
C ARG A 4 14.02 -32.78 43.30
N ILE A 5 13.26 -32.22 44.24
CA ILE A 5 12.02 -31.47 43.96
C ILE A 5 12.39 -30.09 43.38
N ALA A 6 13.39 -29.42 43.95
CA ALA A 6 13.87 -28.14 43.45
C ALA A 6 14.39 -28.24 42.00
N VAL A 7 15.21 -29.26 41.70
CA VAL A 7 15.73 -29.48 40.34
C VAL A 7 14.60 -29.74 39.34
N ARG A 8 13.60 -30.57 39.70
CA ARG A 8 12.45 -30.84 38.81
C ARG A 8 11.58 -29.62 38.57
N ALA A 9 11.34 -28.80 39.59
CA ALA A 9 10.58 -27.56 39.45
C ALA A 9 11.31 -26.55 38.54
N THR A 10 12.64 -26.41 38.68
CA THR A 10 13.44 -25.54 37.81
C THR A 10 13.45 -26.03 36.36
N LEU A 11 13.55 -27.34 36.14
CA LEU A 11 13.52 -27.92 34.78
C LEU A 11 12.16 -27.72 34.10
N LEU A 12 11.06 -27.91 34.84
CA LEU A 12 9.70 -27.63 34.35
C LEU A 12 9.50 -26.14 34.05
N ALA A 13 10.01 -25.25 34.90
CA ALA A 13 9.96 -23.81 34.65
C ALA A 13 10.75 -23.41 33.40
N LEU A 14 11.94 -23.97 33.20
CA LEU A 14 12.74 -23.72 32.00
C LEU A 14 12.09 -24.26 30.72
N VAL A 15 11.45 -25.43 30.76
CA VAL A 15 10.67 -25.96 29.64
C VAL A 15 9.44 -25.10 29.36
N GLY A 16 8.73 -24.65 30.41
CA GLY A 16 7.58 -23.74 30.27
C GLY A 16 7.99 -22.40 29.64
N VAL A 17 9.07 -21.79 30.12
CA VAL A 17 9.63 -20.55 29.54
C VAL A 17 10.11 -20.78 28.11
N GLY A 18 10.78 -21.90 27.83
CA GLY A 18 11.23 -22.27 26.49
C GLY A 18 10.07 -22.49 25.50
N LEU A 19 8.97 -23.09 25.95
CA LEU A 19 7.75 -23.25 25.16
C LEU A 19 7.05 -21.90 24.92
N ILE A 20 6.93 -21.06 25.95
CA ILE A 20 6.32 -19.72 25.81
C ILE A 20 7.17 -18.83 24.91
N ALA A 21 8.50 -18.83 25.06
CA ALA A 21 9.41 -18.09 24.20
C ALA A 21 9.39 -18.65 22.77
N GLY A 22 9.39 -19.98 22.61
CA GLY A 22 9.29 -20.65 21.32
C GLY A 22 7.97 -20.36 20.59
N LEU A 23 6.84 -20.38 21.31
CA LEU A 23 5.52 -20.01 20.77
C LEU A 23 5.48 -18.52 20.42
N THR A 24 5.99 -17.63 21.27
CA THR A 24 6.05 -16.19 21.00
C THR A 24 6.89 -15.90 19.75
N VAL A 25 8.05 -16.54 19.59
CA VAL A 25 8.90 -16.40 18.39
C VAL A 25 8.23 -17.02 17.16
N TYR A 26 7.59 -18.19 17.28
CA TYR A 26 6.88 -18.85 16.19
C TYR A 26 5.71 -18.00 15.68
N PHE A 27 4.85 -17.51 16.58
CA PHE A 27 3.74 -16.60 16.23
C PHE A 27 4.22 -15.23 15.75
N SER A 28 5.39 -14.77 16.20
CA SER A 28 6.01 -13.53 15.71
C SER A 28 6.51 -13.64 14.26
N THR A 29 6.66 -14.84 13.70
CA THR A 29 7.12 -15.05 12.31
C THR A 29 5.99 -15.38 11.33
N GLU A 30 4.78 -15.70 11.81
CA GLU A 30 3.61 -15.98 10.97
C GLU A 30 2.43 -15.02 11.24
N ALA A 31 2.69 -13.74 11.53
CA ALA A 31 1.65 -12.77 11.88
C ALA A 31 0.47 -12.76 10.88
N ILE A 32 -0.73 -13.07 11.36
CA ILE A 32 -1.96 -13.06 10.58
C ILE A 32 -2.17 -11.65 10.01
N PRO A 33 -2.48 -11.48 8.70
CA PRO A 33 -2.75 -10.17 8.12
C PRO A 33 -3.77 -9.39 8.96
N PRO A 34 -3.59 -8.08 9.21
CA PRO A 34 -4.42 -7.32 10.16
C PRO A 34 -5.92 -7.48 9.91
N CYS A 35 -6.35 -7.45 8.64
CA CYS A 35 -7.76 -7.63 8.33
C CYS A 35 -8.28 -9.03 8.66
N LEU A 36 -7.47 -10.09 8.54
CA LEU A 36 -7.86 -11.44 8.97
C LEU A 36 -7.85 -11.61 10.50
N ALA A 37 -7.00 -10.86 11.21
CA ALA A 37 -6.96 -10.87 12.67
C ALA A 37 -8.14 -10.13 13.33
N SER A 38 -8.74 -9.18 12.61
CA SER A 38 -9.86 -8.35 13.11
C SER A 38 -11.17 -9.10 13.36
N GLY A 39 -11.30 -10.35 12.88
CA GLY A 39 -12.55 -11.09 12.92
C GLY A 39 -13.61 -10.61 11.92
N VAL A 40 -13.24 -9.74 10.97
CA VAL A 40 -14.11 -9.30 9.87
C VAL A 40 -14.73 -10.50 9.14
N PRO A 41 -15.98 -10.39 8.66
CA PRO A 41 -16.56 -11.38 7.77
C PRO A 41 -15.66 -11.73 6.58
N LYS A 42 -15.76 -12.98 6.12
CA LYS A 42 -15.25 -13.35 4.80
C LYS A 42 -15.92 -12.46 3.75
N TRP A 43 -15.13 -11.93 2.82
CA TRP A 43 -15.62 -11.13 1.70
C TRP A 43 -16.80 -11.79 0.99
N LYS A 44 -17.82 -10.99 0.72
CA LYS A 44 -18.98 -11.33 -0.11
C LYS A 44 -19.17 -10.20 -1.10
N ALA A 45 -19.01 -10.50 -2.38
CA ALA A 45 -19.22 -9.51 -3.42
C ALA A 45 -20.67 -8.97 -3.37
N PRO A 46 -20.88 -7.64 -3.48
CA PRO A 46 -22.22 -7.09 -3.60
C PRO A 46 -22.94 -7.68 -4.81
N THR A 47 -24.24 -7.98 -4.65
CA THR A 47 -25.09 -8.53 -5.72
C THR A 47 -26.29 -7.64 -6.04
N ASP A 48 -26.47 -6.57 -5.28
CA ASP A 48 -27.53 -5.60 -5.52
C ASP A 48 -27.20 -4.68 -6.71
N LYS A 49 -28.15 -3.79 -7.02
CA LYS A 49 -28.05 -2.85 -8.14
C LYS A 49 -27.42 -1.51 -7.75
N GLN A 50 -27.01 -1.34 -6.50
CA GLN A 50 -26.39 -0.11 -6.05
C GLN A 50 -24.95 -0.05 -6.52
N GLU A 51 -24.44 1.17 -6.57
CA GLU A 51 -23.02 1.40 -6.77
C GLU A 51 -22.33 1.27 -5.40
N HIS A 52 -21.23 0.51 -5.38
CA HIS A 52 -20.37 0.38 -4.21
C HIS A 52 -18.94 0.67 -4.63
N ARG A 53 -18.17 1.34 -3.78
CA ARG A 53 -16.77 1.68 -4.07
C ARG A 53 -15.90 1.18 -2.94
N PHE A 54 -14.94 0.34 -3.30
CA PHE A 54 -14.03 -0.23 -2.33
C PHE A 54 -12.60 0.10 -2.66
N GLU A 55 -11.85 0.44 -1.62
CA GLU A 55 -10.41 0.36 -1.66
C GLU A 55 -10.02 -1.06 -1.24
N VAL A 56 -9.30 -1.76 -2.13
CA VAL A 56 -8.82 -3.11 -1.87
C VAL A 56 -7.34 -3.03 -1.53
N VAL A 57 -7.01 -3.25 -0.26
CA VAL A 57 -5.63 -3.30 0.21
C VAL A 57 -5.14 -4.74 0.17
N VAL A 58 -3.93 -4.95 -0.32
CA VAL A 58 -3.34 -6.28 -0.58
C VAL A 58 -2.10 -6.47 0.30
N PRO A 59 -2.26 -6.69 1.62
CA PRO A 59 -1.15 -7.15 2.43
C PRO A 59 -0.78 -8.59 2.05
N ASP A 60 0.35 -9.06 2.54
CA ASP A 60 0.76 -10.43 2.25
C ASP A 60 -0.33 -11.43 2.71
N ARG A 61 -0.64 -12.42 1.86
CA ARG A 61 -1.61 -13.49 2.12
C ARG A 61 -3.09 -13.08 2.25
N ALA A 62 -3.47 -11.84 1.98
CA ALA A 62 -4.88 -11.42 2.04
C ALA A 62 -5.25 -10.29 1.07
N LEU A 63 -6.55 -10.15 0.80
CA LEU A 63 -7.16 -8.92 0.28
C LEU A 63 -8.11 -8.40 1.36
N CYS A 64 -8.03 -7.11 1.67
CA CYS A 64 -8.87 -6.43 2.64
C CYS A 64 -9.72 -5.38 1.91
N PHE A 65 -11.04 -5.42 2.09
CA PHE A 65 -11.99 -4.57 1.36
C PHE A 65 -12.54 -3.50 2.30
N PHE A 66 -12.24 -2.24 1.98
CA PHE A 66 -12.69 -1.08 2.75
C PHE A 66 -13.75 -0.32 1.96
N ASP A 67 -14.89 -0.04 2.58
CA ASP A 67 -15.97 0.74 1.98
C ASP A 67 -15.64 2.22 2.00
N MET A 68 -15.41 2.79 0.81
CA MET A 68 -15.01 4.18 0.64
C MET A 68 -16.13 5.17 0.98
N ASP A 69 -17.37 4.71 0.98
CA ASP A 69 -18.56 5.50 1.24
C ASP A 69 -19.13 5.29 2.66
N ASP A 70 -18.64 4.29 3.39
CA ASP A 70 -18.91 4.05 4.82
C ASP A 70 -17.63 4.24 5.66
N GLU A 71 -17.11 5.47 5.69
CA GLU A 71 -15.98 5.88 6.56
C GLU A 71 -14.73 4.98 6.47
N GLN A 72 -14.45 4.39 5.31
CA GLN A 72 -13.32 3.46 5.11
C GLN A 72 -13.44 2.22 6.00
N HIS A 73 -14.65 1.76 6.29
CA HIS A 73 -14.88 0.61 7.15
C HIS A 73 -14.46 -0.69 6.47
N LEU A 74 -13.74 -1.55 7.20
CA LEU A 74 -13.36 -2.88 6.74
C LEU A 74 -14.59 -3.79 6.70
N ILE A 75 -15.11 -4.08 5.51
CA ILE A 75 -16.35 -4.85 5.33
C ILE A 75 -16.11 -6.33 5.00
N GLY A 76 -14.90 -6.69 4.60
CA GLY A 76 -14.58 -8.07 4.29
C GLY A 76 -13.11 -8.33 4.02
N ALA A 77 -12.73 -9.61 4.11
CA ALA A 77 -11.41 -10.06 3.71
C ALA A 77 -11.44 -11.38 2.93
N LEU A 78 -10.51 -11.54 2.00
CA LEU A 78 -10.21 -12.80 1.33
C LEU A 78 -8.85 -13.30 1.81
N SER A 79 -8.80 -14.54 2.30
CA SER A 79 -7.54 -15.23 2.56
C SER A 79 -6.97 -15.80 1.27
N LEU A 80 -5.66 -15.67 1.08
CA LEU A 80 -4.91 -16.21 -0.05
C LEU A 80 -4.00 -17.37 0.40
N PRO A 81 -4.54 -18.58 0.59
CA PRO A 81 -3.77 -19.70 1.09
C PRO A 81 -2.63 -20.05 0.13
N GLY A 82 -1.43 -20.23 0.68
CA GLY A 82 -0.23 -20.60 -0.09
C GLY A 82 0.39 -19.47 -0.92
N ILE A 83 -0.19 -18.27 -0.91
CA ILE A 83 0.42 -17.06 -1.47
C ILE A 83 1.24 -16.38 -0.39
N ARG A 84 2.47 -15.98 -0.74
CA ARG A 84 3.42 -15.27 0.12
C ARG A 84 4.29 -14.35 -0.74
N GLY A 85 4.69 -13.20 -0.19
CA GLY A 85 5.59 -12.26 -0.86
C GLY A 85 4.97 -11.56 -2.06
N ILE A 86 3.75 -11.04 -1.92
CA ILE A 86 3.09 -10.30 -3.01
C ILE A 86 3.87 -9.00 -3.25
N SER A 87 4.36 -8.82 -4.48
CA SER A 87 5.32 -7.75 -4.83
C SER A 87 4.80 -6.75 -5.86
N ALA A 88 3.75 -7.13 -6.59
CA ALA A 88 3.02 -6.25 -7.47
C ALA A 88 1.60 -6.79 -7.68
N ILE A 89 0.68 -5.88 -8.00
CA ILE A 89 -0.68 -6.21 -8.40
C ILE A 89 -1.01 -5.56 -9.74
N GLY A 90 -2.00 -6.12 -10.44
CA GLY A 90 -2.45 -5.58 -11.71
C GLY A 90 -3.90 -5.95 -12.00
N PRO A 91 -4.79 -4.97 -12.20
CA PRO A 91 -6.12 -5.20 -12.74
C PRO A 91 -6.13 -6.05 -14.02
N ARG A 92 -7.12 -6.93 -14.13
CA ARG A 92 -7.43 -7.73 -15.32
C ARG A 92 -8.93 -7.65 -15.63
N PRO A 93 -9.33 -7.84 -16.91
CA PRO A 93 -10.74 -7.82 -17.29
C PRO A 93 -11.62 -8.78 -16.48
N GLY A 94 -12.86 -8.37 -16.25
CA GLY A 94 -13.86 -9.17 -15.55
C GLY A 94 -13.67 -9.25 -14.03
N GLY A 95 -13.10 -8.21 -13.41
CA GLY A 95 -12.97 -8.16 -11.95
C GLY A 95 -11.89 -9.06 -11.38
N LYS A 96 -10.84 -9.32 -12.16
CA LYS A 96 -9.77 -10.21 -11.72
C LYS A 96 -8.56 -9.37 -11.35
N LEU A 97 -7.92 -9.71 -10.24
CA LEU A 97 -6.70 -9.06 -9.78
C LEU A 97 -5.53 -10.02 -9.96
N ALA A 98 -4.59 -9.66 -10.83
CA ALA A 98 -3.36 -10.41 -11.00
C ALA A 98 -2.37 -10.02 -9.90
N LEU A 99 -1.69 -11.01 -9.34
CA LEU A 99 -0.70 -10.87 -8.28
C LEU A 99 0.65 -11.37 -8.81
N ARG A 100 1.72 -10.68 -8.45
CA ARG A 100 3.10 -11.13 -8.65
C ARG A 100 3.70 -11.49 -7.30
N TYR A 101 4.43 -12.60 -7.23
CA TYR A 101 5.23 -12.97 -6.07
C TYR A 101 6.66 -12.46 -6.23
N ASP A 102 7.41 -12.30 -5.15
CA ASP A 102 8.83 -11.90 -5.19
C ASP A 102 9.71 -12.88 -5.99
N ASP A 103 9.36 -14.16 -6.01
CA ASP A 103 10.05 -15.17 -6.82
C ASP A 103 9.66 -15.14 -8.31
N GLY A 104 8.81 -14.19 -8.70
CA GLY A 104 8.39 -13.96 -10.08
C GLY A 104 7.23 -14.83 -10.55
N ARG A 105 6.66 -15.72 -9.73
CA ARG A 105 5.43 -16.43 -10.06
C ARG A 105 4.21 -15.50 -9.99
N GLY A 106 3.10 -15.93 -10.58
CA GLY A 106 1.85 -15.18 -10.60
C GLY A 106 0.63 -15.94 -10.09
N ALA A 107 -0.35 -15.18 -9.59
CA ALA A 107 -1.69 -15.64 -9.27
C ALA A 107 -2.75 -14.69 -9.84
N LEU A 108 -3.99 -15.19 -9.95
CA LEU A 108 -5.16 -14.43 -10.34
C LEU A 108 -6.27 -14.68 -9.34
N VAL A 109 -6.82 -13.61 -8.77
CA VAL A 109 -7.96 -13.66 -7.85
C VAL A 109 -9.18 -13.09 -8.55
N ASP A 110 -10.28 -13.85 -8.59
CA ASP A 110 -11.56 -13.36 -9.06
C ASP A 110 -12.30 -12.68 -7.89
N LEU A 111 -12.51 -11.36 -7.96
CA LEU A 111 -13.08 -10.59 -6.85
C LEU A 111 -14.58 -10.87 -6.63
N THR A 112 -15.26 -11.46 -7.63
CA THR A 112 -16.69 -11.81 -7.53
C THR A 112 -16.88 -13.11 -6.75
N THR A 113 -16.03 -14.09 -7.01
CA THR A 113 -16.14 -15.45 -6.45
C THR A 113 -15.17 -15.73 -5.30
N GLY A 114 -14.10 -14.93 -5.18
CA GLY A 114 -12.95 -15.21 -4.33
C GLY A 114 -12.09 -16.38 -4.82
N HIS A 115 -12.32 -16.88 -6.04
CA HIS A 115 -11.55 -18.00 -6.59
C HIS A 115 -10.12 -17.57 -6.90
N LEU A 116 -9.16 -18.38 -6.46
CA LEU A 116 -7.73 -18.18 -6.67
C LEU A 116 -7.18 -19.17 -7.71
N GLN A 117 -6.48 -18.65 -8.71
CA GLN A 117 -5.75 -19.43 -9.70
C GLN A 117 -4.26 -19.10 -9.63
N THR A 118 -3.40 -20.09 -9.38
CA THR A 118 -1.94 -19.93 -9.36
C THR A 118 -1.31 -20.32 -10.70
N GLY A 119 -0.09 -19.86 -10.96
CA GLY A 119 0.66 -20.23 -12.17
C GLY A 119 0.23 -19.45 -13.42
N VAL A 120 -0.37 -18.28 -13.23
CA VAL A 120 -0.72 -17.35 -14.31
C VAL A 120 0.44 -16.41 -14.62
N GLU A 121 0.36 -15.71 -15.74
CA GLU A 121 1.30 -14.64 -16.07
C GLU A 121 1.19 -13.49 -15.04
N PRO A 122 2.29 -13.17 -14.31
CA PRO A 122 2.28 -12.12 -13.30
C PRO A 122 2.23 -10.72 -13.95
N PRO A 123 1.76 -9.69 -13.22
CA PRO A 123 2.02 -8.32 -13.62
C PRO A 123 3.54 -8.03 -13.64
N PRO A 124 3.96 -6.95 -14.34
CA PRO A 124 5.33 -6.46 -14.27
C PRO A 124 5.75 -6.19 -12.82
N PRO A 125 7.04 -6.34 -12.48
CA PRO A 125 7.52 -5.93 -11.16
C PRO A 125 7.32 -4.43 -10.96
N ALA A 126 7.14 -4.01 -9.72
CA ALA A 126 7.14 -2.60 -9.36
C ALA A 126 8.48 -1.95 -9.76
N SER A 127 8.42 -0.73 -10.29
CA SER A 127 9.60 0.07 -10.63
C SER A 127 10.00 0.92 -9.45
N ASP A 128 11.31 1.02 -9.21
CA ASP A 128 11.84 1.93 -8.20
C ASP A 128 11.78 3.40 -8.62
N ASP A 129 11.79 3.63 -9.92
CA ASP A 129 11.59 4.96 -10.50
C ASP A 129 10.14 5.06 -10.96
N LEU A 130 9.39 6.01 -10.41
CA LEU A 130 8.02 6.26 -10.81
C LEU A 130 7.98 7.26 -11.95
N ARG A 131 7.04 7.06 -12.87
CA ARG A 131 6.76 8.00 -13.96
C ARG A 131 5.26 8.20 -14.05
N LEU A 132 4.82 9.44 -13.85
CA LEU A 132 3.42 9.83 -13.89
C LEU A 132 3.21 10.85 -15.02
N PRO A 133 2.64 10.43 -16.16
CA PRO A 133 2.30 11.35 -17.24
C PRO A 133 1.04 12.16 -16.89
N ASP A 134 1.15 13.48 -17.01
CA ASP A 134 0.04 14.42 -17.10
C ASP A 134 -0.20 14.73 -18.58
N VAL A 135 -1.20 14.06 -19.14
CA VAL A 135 -1.56 14.20 -20.56
C VAL A 135 -2.06 15.60 -20.87
N GLN A 136 -2.76 16.25 -19.93
CA GLN A 136 -3.36 17.58 -20.15
C GLN A 136 -2.27 18.65 -20.30
N SER A 137 -1.24 18.61 -19.46
CA SER A 137 -0.14 19.59 -19.51
C SER A 137 1.08 19.14 -20.33
N ALA A 138 1.01 17.96 -20.96
CA ALA A 138 2.13 17.29 -21.63
C ALA A 138 3.40 17.26 -20.76
N THR A 139 3.23 16.96 -19.48
CA THR A 139 4.31 16.89 -18.49
C THR A 139 4.44 15.47 -17.96
N VAL A 140 5.65 15.00 -17.71
CA VAL A 140 5.91 13.75 -17.02
C VAL A 140 6.58 14.07 -15.70
N TYR A 141 5.97 13.65 -14.60
CA TYR A 141 6.55 13.71 -13.26
C TYR A 141 7.30 12.41 -12.98
N SER A 142 8.44 12.47 -12.30
CA SER A 142 9.22 11.27 -11.99
C SER A 142 9.98 11.40 -10.68
N THR A 143 9.99 10.34 -9.88
CA THR A 143 10.89 10.16 -8.74
C THR A 143 12.00 9.19 -9.10
N PHE A 144 13.11 9.23 -8.36
CA PHE A 144 14.26 8.36 -8.60
C PHE A 144 14.81 7.82 -7.30
N ARG A 145 15.18 6.54 -7.29
CA ARG A 145 15.72 5.81 -6.13
C ARG A 145 16.93 6.45 -5.40
N ASN A 146 17.57 7.49 -5.95
CA ASN A 146 18.78 8.12 -5.37
C ASN A 146 18.68 9.64 -5.21
N ARG A 147 17.50 10.24 -5.34
CA ARG A 147 17.36 11.71 -5.28
C ARG A 147 16.07 12.09 -4.57
N LEU A 148 16.21 12.74 -3.41
CA LEU A 148 15.08 13.29 -2.66
C LEU A 148 14.44 14.46 -3.44
N GLY A 149 13.26 14.23 -3.97
CA GLY A 149 12.52 15.16 -4.81
C GLY A 149 11.91 14.51 -6.04
N PHE A 150 11.44 15.34 -6.96
CA PHE A 150 10.89 14.86 -8.23
C PHE A 150 11.35 15.71 -9.39
N ARG A 151 11.31 15.12 -10.59
CA ARG A 151 11.54 15.81 -11.85
C ARG A 151 10.21 16.05 -12.55
N ALA A 152 10.01 17.26 -13.04
CA ALA A 152 8.99 17.55 -14.05
C ALA A 152 9.67 17.70 -15.42
N SER A 153 9.23 16.95 -16.42
CA SER A 153 9.76 16.98 -17.79
C SER A 153 8.65 17.31 -18.78
N LYS A 154 8.81 18.36 -19.59
CA LYS A 154 7.88 18.73 -20.65
C LYS A 154 8.11 17.84 -21.87
N ALA A 155 7.13 17.00 -22.21
CA ALA A 155 7.25 15.97 -23.25
C ALA A 155 7.67 16.53 -24.61
N ASN A 156 7.15 17.70 -24.99
CA ASN A 156 7.32 18.25 -26.34
C ASN A 156 8.56 19.14 -26.50
N SER A 157 9.18 19.61 -25.40
CA SER A 157 10.28 20.58 -25.47
C SER A 157 11.61 20.07 -24.95
N GLY A 158 11.64 18.87 -24.36
CA GLY A 158 12.82 18.32 -23.69
C GLY A 158 13.24 19.08 -22.42
N ARG A 159 12.57 20.17 -22.06
CA ARG A 159 12.84 20.93 -20.84
C ARG A 159 12.46 20.10 -19.63
N ALA A 160 13.37 20.00 -18.68
CA ALA A 160 13.12 19.34 -17.41
C ALA A 160 13.64 20.19 -16.24
N ARG A 161 12.99 20.10 -15.09
CA ARG A 161 13.43 20.72 -13.83
C ARG A 161 13.27 19.72 -12.69
N PHE A 162 14.28 19.67 -11.83
CA PHE A 162 14.23 18.91 -10.58
C PHE A 162 13.78 19.82 -9.43
N PHE A 163 12.92 19.31 -8.57
CA PHE A 163 12.35 19.98 -7.40
C PHE A 163 12.75 19.16 -6.18
N THR A 164 13.51 19.79 -5.28
CA THR A 164 13.79 19.24 -3.95
C THR A 164 12.70 19.67 -2.97
N PHE A 165 12.76 19.16 -1.74
CA PHE A 165 11.86 19.54 -0.65
C PHE A 165 12.61 20.45 0.34
N PRO A 166 12.46 21.80 0.25
CA PRO A 166 13.17 22.71 1.15
C PRO A 166 12.80 22.44 2.61
N GLY A 167 13.82 22.35 3.46
CA GLY A 167 13.67 22.03 4.90
C GLY A 167 13.71 20.55 5.22
N TYR A 168 13.74 19.66 4.22
CA TYR A 168 13.75 18.22 4.38
C TYR A 168 15.07 17.64 3.87
N THR A 169 15.55 16.61 4.58
CA THR A 169 16.81 15.94 4.26
C THR A 169 16.62 14.44 4.26
N TRP A 170 17.44 13.73 3.49
CA TRP A 170 17.41 12.27 3.51
C TRP A 170 17.90 11.74 4.85
N ASN A 171 17.14 10.80 5.42
CA ASN A 171 17.49 10.05 6.61
C ASN A 171 18.17 8.72 6.22
N PRO A 172 19.46 8.50 6.56
CA PRO A 172 20.18 7.28 6.22
C PRO A 172 19.57 5.97 6.75
N ARG A 173 18.65 6.05 7.73
CA ARG A 173 17.90 4.88 8.23
C ARG A 173 17.01 4.22 7.16
N PHE A 174 16.69 4.95 6.08
CA PHE A 174 15.93 4.44 4.94
C PHE A 174 16.80 3.64 3.94
N GLY A 175 18.04 3.33 4.32
CA GLY A 175 19.01 2.68 3.44
C GLY A 175 19.69 3.68 2.50
N PRO A 176 20.77 3.26 1.81
CA PRO A 176 21.74 4.15 1.15
C PRO A 176 21.21 4.96 -0.03
N LYS A 177 19.94 4.79 -0.37
CA LYS A 177 19.29 5.25 -1.60
C LYS A 177 17.87 5.71 -1.22
N PRO A 178 17.56 7.02 -1.18
CA PRO A 178 16.25 7.51 -0.77
C PRO A 178 15.15 6.88 -1.61
N PRO A 179 14.23 6.15 -0.97
CA PRO A 179 13.13 5.51 -1.65
C PRO A 179 12.03 6.55 -1.89
N ASP A 180 12.10 7.33 -2.98
CA ASP A 180 11.03 8.26 -3.33
C ASP A 180 9.92 7.50 -4.09
N HIS A 181 8.98 6.92 -3.36
CA HIS A 181 7.92 6.09 -3.93
C HIS A 181 6.52 6.63 -3.60
N GLY A 182 6.13 7.68 -4.31
CA GLY A 182 4.73 8.07 -4.38
C GLY A 182 4.58 9.29 -5.25
N LEU A 183 3.88 9.12 -6.37
CA LEU A 183 3.45 10.22 -7.22
C LEU A 183 1.98 10.01 -7.52
N SER A 184 1.17 11.02 -7.28
CA SER A 184 -0.23 10.98 -7.64
C SER A 184 -0.71 12.36 -8.07
N LEU A 185 -1.45 12.41 -9.17
CA LEU A 185 -2.10 13.61 -9.65
C LEU A 185 -3.56 13.54 -9.21
N ALA A 186 -4.04 14.63 -8.63
CA ALA A 186 -5.46 14.72 -8.34
C ALA A 186 -6.25 14.71 -9.66
N PRO A 187 -7.32 13.90 -9.77
CA PRO A 187 -8.06 13.75 -11.03
C PRO A 187 -8.93 14.97 -11.39
N ASP A 188 -9.30 15.79 -10.40
CA ASP A 188 -10.28 16.87 -10.53
C ASP A 188 -9.68 18.29 -10.38
N ARG A 189 -8.39 18.41 -10.06
CA ARG A 189 -7.70 19.67 -9.77
C ARG A 189 -6.22 19.60 -10.16
N PRO A 190 -5.55 20.72 -10.46
CA PRO A 190 -4.17 20.73 -10.92
C PRO A 190 -3.19 20.58 -9.75
N GLU A 191 -3.28 19.48 -9.01
CA GLU A 191 -2.42 19.18 -7.86
C GLU A 191 -1.62 17.91 -8.08
N LEU A 192 -0.31 18.00 -7.86
CA LEU A 192 0.60 16.88 -7.76
C LEU A 192 0.95 16.63 -6.29
N TRP A 193 0.79 15.38 -5.87
CA TRP A 193 1.10 14.90 -4.55
C TRP A 193 2.32 13.98 -4.65
N VAL A 194 3.34 14.28 -3.83
CA VAL A 194 4.63 13.59 -3.87
C VAL A 194 4.98 13.09 -2.47
N LEU A 195 5.25 11.79 -2.35
CA LEU A 195 5.63 11.20 -1.07
C LEU A 195 7.12 11.40 -0.81
N ASP A 196 7.44 12.01 0.32
CA ASP A 196 8.76 11.96 0.95
C ASP A 196 8.72 10.88 2.03
N ALA A 197 9.01 9.64 1.63
CA ALA A 197 9.04 8.51 2.56
C ALA A 197 10.08 8.70 3.68
N PRO A 198 11.34 9.13 3.39
CA PRO A 198 12.35 9.39 4.43
C PRO A 198 11.90 10.30 5.57
N ASN A 199 11.06 11.28 5.26
CA ASN A 199 10.54 12.21 6.25
C ASN A 199 9.08 11.94 6.64
N SER A 200 8.42 10.94 6.05
CA SER A 200 6.99 10.58 6.20
C SER A 200 6.07 11.80 6.05
N VAL A 201 6.25 12.52 4.93
CA VAL A 201 5.50 13.70 4.55
C VAL A 201 4.97 13.54 3.13
N VAL A 202 3.78 14.04 2.86
CA VAL A 202 3.27 14.23 1.50
C VAL A 202 3.36 15.70 1.14
N HIS A 203 4.08 16.01 0.06
CA HIS A 203 4.25 17.36 -0.46
C HIS A 203 3.26 17.62 -1.59
N LEU A 204 2.52 18.73 -1.48
CA LEU A 204 1.53 19.12 -2.48
C LEU A 204 2.08 20.26 -3.34
N PHE A 205 1.84 20.16 -4.64
CA PHE A 205 2.25 21.16 -5.63
C PHE A 205 1.10 21.50 -6.56
N ASP A 206 0.92 22.80 -6.81
CA ASP A 206 0.09 23.33 -7.88
C ASP A 206 0.85 23.17 -9.20
N VAL A 207 0.24 22.47 -10.15
CA VAL A 207 0.79 22.17 -11.48
C VAL A 207 0.05 22.85 -12.62
N SER A 208 -0.80 23.84 -12.32
CA SER A 208 -1.51 24.64 -13.34
C SER A 208 -0.59 25.54 -14.17
N GLY A 209 0.58 25.88 -13.63
CA GLY A 209 1.57 26.73 -14.29
C GLY A 209 2.59 25.96 -15.13
N THR A 210 3.59 26.68 -15.63
CA THR A 210 4.70 26.08 -16.39
C THR A 210 5.49 25.07 -15.55
N TRP A 211 5.66 25.36 -14.27
CA TRP A 211 6.43 24.56 -13.32
C TRP A 211 5.66 24.40 -12.00
N PRO A 212 5.76 23.23 -11.35
CA PRO A 212 5.18 22.99 -10.03
C PRO A 212 5.52 24.08 -9.00
N ARG A 213 4.52 24.47 -8.22
CA ARG A 213 4.65 25.42 -7.10
C ARG A 213 4.14 24.77 -5.82
N ARG A 214 4.98 24.68 -4.79
CA ARG A 214 4.61 24.06 -3.50
C ARG A 214 3.38 24.76 -2.92
N ILE A 215 2.43 23.97 -2.42
CA ILE A 215 1.22 24.44 -1.75
C ILE A 215 1.37 24.28 -0.24
N THR A 216 1.53 23.03 0.21
CA THR A 216 1.63 22.66 1.63
C THR A 216 2.28 21.29 1.78
N ASP A 217 2.53 20.91 3.02
CA ASP A 217 2.99 19.59 3.42
C ASP A 217 1.98 18.96 4.37
N ILE A 218 1.79 17.63 4.26
CA ILE A 218 0.94 16.85 5.16
C ILE A 218 1.83 15.84 5.87
N ARG A 219 1.89 15.90 7.20
CA ARG A 219 2.64 14.93 8.00
C ARG A 219 1.82 13.66 8.17
N LEU A 220 2.42 12.52 7.86
CA LEU A 220 1.78 11.21 8.06
C LEU A 220 1.72 10.86 9.55
N THR A 221 0.66 10.16 9.93
CA THR A 221 0.41 9.73 11.31
C THR A 221 1.39 8.66 11.77
N ARG A 222 1.90 7.84 10.85
CA ARG A 222 2.89 6.79 11.12
C ARG A 222 4.18 6.99 10.32
N PRO A 223 5.33 6.56 10.87
CA PRO A 223 6.59 6.62 10.14
C PRO A 223 6.63 5.55 9.05
N LEU A 224 7.10 5.93 7.88
CA LEU A 224 7.37 5.01 6.76
C LEU A 224 8.68 4.25 6.95
N SER A 225 8.90 3.61 8.09
CA SER A 225 10.18 2.94 8.40
C SER A 225 9.98 1.51 8.89
N GLY A 226 11.04 0.71 8.79
CA GLY A 226 11.01 -0.71 9.17
C GLY A 226 10.39 -1.58 8.07
N ASP A 227 10.01 -2.79 8.44
CA ASP A 227 9.46 -3.80 7.52
C ASP A 227 7.96 -3.99 7.77
N GLU A 228 7.20 -4.18 6.68
CA GLU A 228 5.81 -4.68 6.69
C GLU A 228 5.74 -5.98 7.52
N ASN A 229 4.60 -6.24 8.15
CA ASN A 229 4.35 -7.42 8.95
C ASN A 229 2.94 -7.97 8.66
N PRO A 230 2.81 -9.20 8.14
CA PRO A 230 3.85 -10.20 7.89
C PRO A 230 4.77 -9.90 6.68
N CYS A 231 6.07 -10.16 6.82
CA CYS A 231 7.03 -10.12 5.72
C CYS A 231 7.55 -11.52 5.35
N ALA A 232 6.99 -12.12 4.30
CA ALA A 232 7.33 -13.50 3.95
C ALA A 232 8.68 -13.68 3.23
N THR A 233 9.28 -12.62 2.68
CA THR A 233 10.43 -12.72 1.76
C THR A 233 11.66 -11.95 2.22
N GLY A 234 11.57 -11.29 3.37
CA GLY A 234 12.64 -10.44 3.92
C GLY A 234 12.92 -9.18 3.10
N ARG A 235 12.05 -8.85 2.12
CA ARG A 235 12.16 -7.68 1.24
C ARG A 235 10.90 -6.82 1.27
N CYS A 236 10.41 -6.53 2.47
CA CYS A 236 9.15 -5.81 2.70
C CYS A 236 9.39 -4.48 3.41
N VAL A 237 10.48 -3.79 3.05
CA VAL A 237 10.79 -2.49 3.65
C VAL A 237 9.66 -1.52 3.29
N ARG A 238 9.17 -0.81 4.31
CA ARG A 238 8.21 0.28 4.12
C ARG A 238 8.87 1.38 3.31
N ILE A 239 8.39 1.58 2.10
CA ILE A 239 8.91 2.59 1.17
C ILE A 239 7.81 3.53 0.65
N GLY A 240 6.56 3.16 0.90
CA GLY A 240 5.38 3.95 0.60
C GLY A 240 4.84 3.78 -0.82
N SER A 241 3.59 4.21 -0.97
CA SER A 241 2.93 4.46 -2.24
C SER A 241 1.91 5.60 -2.06
N LEU A 242 1.46 6.19 -3.17
CA LEU A 242 0.38 7.17 -3.18
C LEU A 242 -0.63 6.83 -4.28
N GLN A 243 -1.90 6.79 -3.91
CA GLN A 243 -3.01 6.60 -4.83
C GLN A 243 -4.13 7.59 -4.48
N HIS A 244 -4.50 8.46 -5.43
CA HIS A 244 -5.77 9.16 -5.36
C HIS A 244 -6.91 8.18 -5.69
N SER A 245 -8.05 8.37 -5.03
CA SER A 245 -9.29 7.79 -5.52
C SER A 245 -9.65 8.33 -6.90
N ASN A 246 -10.40 7.57 -7.69
CA ASN A 246 -10.79 7.93 -9.06
C ASN A 246 -11.59 9.23 -9.11
N ASP A 247 -12.39 9.51 -8.08
CA ASP A 247 -13.15 10.74 -7.92
C ASP A 247 -12.38 11.88 -7.23
N GLY A 248 -11.13 11.63 -6.81
CA GLY A 248 -10.26 12.61 -6.19
C GLY A 248 -10.66 13.04 -4.78
N ARG A 249 -11.56 12.30 -4.11
CA ARG A 249 -11.95 12.57 -2.71
C ARG A 249 -10.88 12.15 -1.71
N PHE A 250 -10.20 11.04 -1.96
CA PHE A 250 -9.28 10.43 -1.00
C PHE A 250 -7.88 10.26 -1.59
N VAL A 251 -6.87 10.26 -0.71
CA VAL A 251 -5.52 9.81 -1.03
C VAL A 251 -5.12 8.74 -0.02
N TYR A 252 -4.77 7.57 -0.54
CA TYR A 252 -4.28 6.43 0.24
C TYR A 252 -2.75 6.45 0.27
N VAL A 253 -2.20 6.35 1.47
CA VAL A 253 -0.75 6.33 1.70
C VAL A 253 -0.33 4.95 2.16
N GLY A 254 0.15 4.15 1.20
CA GLY A 254 0.68 2.81 1.47
C GLY A 254 1.85 2.86 2.44
N ASP A 255 1.99 1.81 3.24
CA ASP A 255 2.95 1.65 4.35
C ASP A 255 2.79 2.64 5.51
N ALA A 256 1.98 3.71 5.39
CA ALA A 256 1.64 4.59 6.51
C ALA A 256 0.25 4.27 7.08
N GLY A 257 -0.65 3.83 6.20
CA GLY A 257 -2.04 3.51 6.55
C GLY A 257 -2.99 4.69 6.41
N ASP A 258 -2.46 5.92 6.30
CA ASP A 258 -3.26 7.15 6.23
C ASP A 258 -4.19 7.17 5.00
N VAL A 259 -5.44 7.55 5.25
CA VAL A 259 -6.42 8.00 4.26
C VAL A 259 -6.64 9.48 4.46
N ILE A 260 -6.32 10.28 3.44
CA ILE A 260 -6.41 11.73 3.50
C ILE A 260 -7.63 12.18 2.70
N ASP A 261 -8.50 13.01 3.28
CA ASP A 261 -9.50 13.77 2.51
C ASP A 261 -8.75 14.81 1.67
N ALA A 262 -8.71 14.61 0.36
CA ALA A 262 -7.86 15.39 -0.55
C ALA A 262 -8.24 16.88 -0.58
N LYS A 263 -9.52 17.19 -0.34
CA LYS A 263 -10.03 18.56 -0.37
C LYS A 263 -9.69 19.29 0.93
N LYS A 264 -9.86 18.63 2.08
CA LYS A 264 -9.50 19.20 3.39
C LYS A 264 -8.01 19.16 3.64
N ARG A 265 -7.30 18.22 3.01
CA ARG A 265 -5.87 17.91 3.20
C ARG A 265 -5.59 17.47 4.64
N GLU A 266 -6.51 16.67 5.16
CA GLU A 266 -6.50 16.15 6.53
C GLU A 266 -6.64 14.64 6.49
N GLU A 267 -5.94 13.96 7.39
CA GLU A 267 -6.15 12.53 7.63
C GLU A 267 -7.54 12.32 8.25
N ILE A 268 -8.24 11.29 7.77
CA ILE A 268 -9.60 10.95 8.22
C ILE A 268 -9.72 9.50 8.72
N ALA A 269 -8.76 8.65 8.38
CA ALA A 269 -8.69 7.27 8.81
C ALA A 269 -7.26 6.73 8.66
N ASN A 270 -6.93 5.71 9.47
CA ASN A 270 -5.69 4.95 9.32
C ASN A 270 -6.04 3.45 9.22
N LEU A 271 -5.76 2.85 8.06
CA LEU A 271 -6.09 1.46 7.78
C LEU A 271 -4.88 0.57 8.14
N GLU A 272 -5.03 -0.28 9.15
CA GLU A 272 -3.94 -1.17 9.59
C GLU A 272 -3.42 -2.06 8.46
N ALA A 273 -4.30 -2.56 7.59
CA ALA A 273 -3.87 -3.35 6.44
C ALA A 273 -3.01 -2.56 5.44
N LEU A 274 -3.24 -1.25 5.33
CA LEU A 274 -2.50 -0.35 4.46
C LEU A 274 -1.18 0.10 5.10
N HIS A 275 -1.08 0.08 6.42
CA HIS A 275 0.22 0.23 7.09
C HIS A 275 1.17 -0.96 6.82
N GLU A 276 0.60 -2.12 6.47
CA GLU A 276 1.30 -3.36 6.17
C GLU A 276 1.27 -3.72 4.67
N SER A 277 0.98 -2.73 3.82
CA SER A 277 1.03 -2.89 2.38
C SER A 277 1.11 -1.56 1.65
N ARG A 278 1.88 -1.54 0.57
CA ARG A 278 1.84 -0.47 -0.46
C ARG A 278 0.99 -0.81 -1.68
N LEU A 279 0.38 -1.99 -1.70
CA LEU A 279 -0.35 -2.53 -2.83
C LEU A 279 -1.85 -2.32 -2.61
N THR A 280 -2.41 -1.40 -3.38
CA THR A 280 -3.82 -1.01 -3.26
C THR A 280 -4.45 -0.86 -4.64
N VAL A 281 -5.77 -1.01 -4.71
CA VAL A 281 -6.51 -0.77 -5.93
C VAL A 281 -7.95 -0.39 -5.60
N GLU A 282 -8.43 0.69 -6.22
CA GLU A 282 -9.84 1.05 -6.20
C GLU A 282 -10.65 0.19 -7.16
N VAL A 283 -11.80 -0.28 -6.68
CA VAL A 283 -12.74 -1.09 -7.46
C VAL A 283 -14.16 -0.62 -7.22
N ASP A 284 -14.83 -0.22 -8.30
CA ASP A 284 -16.27 0.06 -8.32
C ASP A 284 -17.03 -1.25 -8.55
N TRP A 285 -18.16 -1.43 -7.87
CA TRP A 285 -19.15 -2.45 -8.16
C TRP A 285 -20.46 -1.82 -8.60
N PHE A 286 -20.99 -2.28 -9.73
CA PHE A 286 -22.32 -1.91 -10.19
C PHE A 286 -23.07 -3.12 -10.73
N GLY A 287 -24.27 -3.37 -10.21
CA GLY A 287 -25.11 -4.50 -10.65
C GLY A 287 -24.40 -5.86 -10.49
N GLY A 288 -23.65 -6.02 -9.39
CA GLY A 288 -22.85 -7.22 -9.10
C GLY A 288 -21.62 -7.42 -9.97
N ARG A 289 -21.16 -6.39 -10.69
CA ARG A 289 -19.98 -6.46 -11.56
C ARG A 289 -18.89 -5.49 -11.10
N PRO A 290 -17.68 -5.99 -10.79
CA PRO A 290 -16.53 -5.14 -10.51
C PRO A 290 -15.96 -4.46 -11.76
N SER A 291 -15.49 -3.23 -11.61
CA SER A 291 -14.67 -2.50 -12.57
C SER A 291 -13.58 -1.72 -11.86
N PHE A 292 -12.36 -1.75 -12.40
CA PHE A 292 -11.22 -1.05 -11.81
C PHE A 292 -11.17 0.40 -12.31
N ALA A 293 -10.77 1.33 -11.44
CA ALA A 293 -10.49 2.70 -11.84
C ALA A 293 -9.46 2.76 -13.00
N GLY A 294 -9.67 3.67 -13.95
CA GLY A 294 -8.79 3.83 -15.12
C GLY A 294 -8.88 2.75 -16.22
N THR A 295 -9.83 1.80 -16.13
CA THR A 295 -10.09 0.79 -17.18
C THR A 295 -11.34 1.05 -18.03
N ARG A 296 -11.95 2.24 -17.91
CA ARG A 296 -13.07 2.70 -18.76
C ARG A 296 -12.57 3.44 -20.00
#